data_AF-A0A2J0Z0A8-F1
#
_entry.id   AF-A0A2J0Z0A8-F1
#
_cell.length_a   1.000
_cell.length_b   1.000
_cell.length_c   1.000
_cell.angle_alpha   90.00
_cell.angle_beta   90.00
_cell.angle_gamma   90.00
#
_symmetry.space_group_name_H-M   'P 1'
#
loop_
_entity.id
_entity.type
_entity.pdbx_description
1 polymer ?
#
loop_
_entity_poly.entity_id
_entity_poly.type
_entity_poly.pdbx_seq_one_letter_code
_entity_poly.pdbx_strand_id
1 'polypeptide(L)'
;MSQEATIRRGVRNARYAAIPNHVFEDDRLSMEARWLLSYLLSKPDNWTVVIGDIIKKGNCGRDKARKMIAELVDAGYAEREQQREDGKFGASVLVIFDEPRAPAAAEIGSVANVPQTDLPVTASPAPVKSAHSNNLDLANTDCQNLREGGRGASEDGPDTEDPRKIDAAFWALVKDWPGFAGMPKEPARKAWFALTPDERREAAERFPRWLQLLKTQKKSHTPAPSTYFGEKLWMDVPAQEAVAKPANAMAAPFGKLWSAARISELLMAPTGIIAPPTQFQLSLIRQGKTTLDAVRAEQRMRCGWPAVNTMHERARERQGWLCPLVLEEAAQGFQQVHRDSEQLAVWRREHQRRGWPFPEGRLPDWVYFPPIEGEGDLDLLVAEAVERFRDQISEYLANRSKGDDHAA
;
A
#
# COMPACT_ATOMS: atom_id res chain seq x y z
N MET A 1 26.77 -8.55 49.58
CA MET A 1 26.89 -9.34 48.34
C MET A 1 26.24 -8.55 47.22
N SER A 2 27.03 -7.86 46.42
CA SER A 2 26.48 -7.14 45.26
C SER A 2 26.07 -8.18 44.22
N GLN A 3 24.77 -8.34 44.01
CA GLN A 3 24.25 -9.17 42.94
C GLN A 3 24.66 -8.54 41.62
N GLU A 4 25.51 -9.22 40.85
CA GLU A 4 25.81 -8.81 39.48
C GLU A 4 24.52 -8.82 38.65
N ALA A 5 24.34 -7.81 37.80
CA ALA A 5 23.21 -7.76 36.89
C ALA A 5 23.23 -8.97 35.94
N THR A 6 22.18 -9.79 35.99
CA THR A 6 22.06 -11.05 35.24
C THR A 6 21.90 -10.86 33.73
N ILE A 7 21.39 -9.68 33.30
CA ILE A 7 21.05 -9.42 31.90
C ILE A 7 22.14 -8.54 31.26
N ARG A 8 22.87 -9.10 30.29
CA ARG A 8 23.89 -8.39 29.50
C ARG A 8 23.37 -8.22 28.06
N ARG A 9 23.19 -6.97 27.62
CA ARG A 9 22.68 -6.64 26.28
C ARG A 9 23.85 -6.46 25.30
N GLY A 10 23.81 -7.15 24.16
CA GLY A 10 24.79 -6.99 23.09
C GLY A 10 24.55 -5.75 22.23
N VAL A 11 25.44 -5.49 21.25
CA VAL A 11 25.27 -4.43 20.26
C VAL A 11 24.02 -4.70 19.42
N ARG A 12 23.08 -3.74 19.38
CA ARG A 12 21.84 -3.85 18.61
C ARG A 12 22.15 -3.72 17.12
N ASN A 13 21.90 -4.79 16.35
CA ASN A 13 22.04 -4.80 14.89
C ASN A 13 20.76 -4.26 14.21
N ALA A 14 20.71 -4.11 12.89
CA ALA A 14 19.61 -3.44 12.18
C ALA A 14 18.24 -4.17 12.16
N ARG A 15 17.99 -5.16 13.04
CA ARG A 15 16.76 -6.00 13.03
C ARG A 15 16.13 -6.14 14.42
N TYR A 16 15.79 -5.03 15.06
CA TYR A 16 15.01 -5.02 16.30
C TYR A 16 13.87 -4.01 16.19
N ALA A 17 12.79 -4.25 16.92
CA ALA A 17 11.72 -3.29 17.12
C ALA A 17 11.90 -2.63 18.49
N ALA A 18 11.82 -1.30 18.54
CA ALA A 18 11.76 -0.56 19.79
C ALA A 18 10.31 -0.51 20.25
N ILE A 19 9.92 -1.43 21.14
CA ILE A 19 8.56 -1.54 21.66
C ILE A 19 8.55 -1.00 23.10
N PRO A 20 7.63 -0.09 23.46
CA PRO A 20 7.52 0.41 24.83
C PRO A 20 7.36 -0.70 25.87
N ASN A 21 7.97 -0.56 27.04
CA ASN A 21 7.94 -1.62 28.07
C ASN A 21 6.54 -1.90 28.61
N HIS A 22 5.67 -0.88 28.67
CA HIS A 22 4.32 -1.02 29.20
C HIS A 22 3.47 -2.04 28.42
N VAL A 23 3.75 -2.26 27.13
CA VAL A 23 3.13 -3.31 26.31
C VAL A 23 3.32 -4.71 26.92
N PHE A 24 4.44 -4.94 27.59
CA PHE A 24 4.75 -6.23 28.24
C PHE A 24 4.32 -6.27 29.71
N GLU A 25 4.15 -5.11 30.34
CA GLU A 25 3.82 -4.93 31.75
C GLU A 25 2.31 -4.80 32.01
N ASP A 26 1.48 -4.62 30.97
CA ASP A 26 0.02 -4.48 31.13
C ASP A 26 -0.67 -5.80 31.55
N ASP A 27 -1.08 -5.85 32.83
CA ASP A 27 -1.79 -6.95 33.47
C ASP A 27 -3.21 -7.20 32.97
N ARG A 28 -3.78 -6.28 32.16
CA ARG A 28 -5.07 -6.48 31.50
C ARG A 28 -4.97 -7.44 30.30
N LEU A 29 -3.78 -7.63 29.75
CA LEU A 29 -3.52 -8.51 28.61
C LEU A 29 -3.01 -9.88 29.04
N SER A 30 -3.52 -10.94 28.42
CA SER A 30 -2.91 -12.26 28.55
C SER A 30 -1.49 -12.27 27.94
N MET A 31 -0.63 -13.20 28.37
CA MET A 31 0.71 -13.38 27.79
C MET A 31 0.66 -13.58 26.26
N GLU A 32 -0.40 -14.20 25.77
CA GLU A 32 -0.63 -14.49 24.35
C GLU A 32 -1.03 -13.22 23.59
N ALA A 33 -1.89 -12.39 24.18
CA ALA A 33 -2.24 -11.08 23.63
C ALA A 33 -1.05 -10.10 23.64
N ARG A 34 -0.23 -10.10 24.71
CA ARG A 34 1.03 -9.31 24.75
C ARG A 34 2.00 -9.74 23.65
N TRP A 35 2.14 -11.05 23.43
CA TRP A 35 2.93 -11.56 22.32
C TRP A 35 2.39 -11.08 20.97
N LEU A 36 1.07 -11.13 20.76
CA LEU A 36 0.45 -10.68 19.53
C LEU A 36 0.67 -9.17 19.30
N LEU A 37 0.45 -8.35 20.32
CA LEU A 37 0.68 -6.90 20.26
C LEU A 37 2.14 -6.60 19.90
N SER A 38 3.09 -7.24 20.57
CA SER A 38 4.52 -7.09 20.26
C SER A 38 4.86 -7.52 18.83
N TYR A 39 4.29 -8.62 18.35
CA TYR A 39 4.47 -9.07 16.98
C TYR A 39 3.94 -8.05 15.97
N LEU A 40 2.77 -7.45 16.23
CA LEU A 40 2.17 -6.44 15.37
C LEU A 40 2.97 -5.13 15.36
N LEU A 41 3.41 -4.65 16.53
CA LEU A 41 4.28 -3.47 16.66
C LEU A 41 5.69 -3.67 16.09
N SER A 42 6.10 -4.93 15.85
CA SER A 42 7.35 -5.23 15.14
C SER A 42 7.24 -5.11 13.61
N LYS A 43 6.03 -4.89 13.08
CA LYS A 43 5.80 -4.73 11.64
C LYS A 43 5.93 -3.27 11.21
N PRO A 44 6.19 -3.03 9.92
CA PRO A 44 6.10 -1.68 9.36
C PRO A 44 4.69 -1.10 9.53
N ASP A 45 4.60 0.22 9.69
CA ASP A 45 3.35 0.96 9.97
C ASP A 45 2.24 0.74 8.92
N ASN A 46 2.60 0.35 7.68
CA ASN A 46 1.68 0.07 6.59
C ASN A 46 1.28 -1.42 6.47
N TRP A 47 1.58 -2.23 7.50
CA TRP A 47 1.25 -3.64 7.51
C TRP A 47 -0.26 -3.85 7.72
N THR A 48 -0.91 -4.58 6.82
CA THR A 48 -2.31 -4.97 6.98
C THR A 48 -2.43 -6.24 7.81
N VAL A 49 -3.22 -6.19 8.89
CA VAL A 49 -3.38 -7.34 9.78
C VAL A 49 -4.27 -8.40 9.14
N VAL A 50 -3.67 -9.50 8.72
CA VAL A 50 -4.39 -10.67 8.18
C VAL A 50 -4.41 -11.78 9.23
N ILE A 51 -5.60 -12.28 9.59
CA ILE A 51 -5.77 -13.36 10.59
C ILE A 51 -4.98 -14.62 10.19
N GLY A 52 -4.89 -14.93 8.89
CA GLY A 52 -4.10 -16.05 8.38
C GLY A 52 -2.61 -15.97 8.76
N ASP A 53 -2.03 -14.76 8.78
CA ASP A 53 -0.64 -14.57 9.16
C ASP A 53 -0.42 -14.73 10.65
N ILE A 54 -1.39 -14.31 11.47
CA ILE A 54 -1.38 -14.52 12.93
C ILE A 54 -1.43 -16.02 13.23
N ILE A 55 -2.30 -16.77 12.56
CA ILE A 55 -2.41 -18.22 12.68
C ILE A 55 -1.06 -18.89 12.32
N LYS A 56 -0.47 -18.49 11.19
CA LYS A 56 0.77 -19.07 10.68
C LYS A 56 1.98 -18.76 11.57
N LYS A 57 2.10 -17.53 12.08
CA LYS A 57 3.24 -17.08 12.89
C LYS A 57 3.11 -17.43 14.37
N GLY A 58 1.88 -17.37 14.90
CA GLY A 58 1.58 -17.75 16.28
C GLY A 58 1.35 -19.24 16.48
N ASN A 59 1.39 -20.03 15.39
CA ASN A 59 1.11 -21.47 15.40
C ASN A 59 -0.15 -21.80 16.20
N CYS A 60 -1.23 -21.03 15.98
CA CYS A 60 -2.44 -21.08 16.78
C CYS A 60 -3.69 -21.24 15.91
N GLY A 61 -4.75 -21.83 16.46
CA GLY A 61 -6.03 -21.96 15.78
C GLY A 61 -6.74 -20.62 15.57
N ARG A 62 -7.67 -20.57 14.61
CA ARG A 62 -8.42 -19.37 14.25
C ARG A 62 -9.15 -18.73 15.44
N ASP A 63 -9.74 -19.53 16.31
CA ASP A 63 -10.50 -19.02 17.45
C ASP A 63 -9.59 -18.42 18.52
N LYS A 64 -8.40 -18.99 18.71
CA LYS A 64 -7.37 -18.42 19.58
C LYS A 64 -6.87 -17.07 19.05
N ALA A 65 -6.62 -16.96 17.75
CA ALA A 65 -6.26 -15.70 17.10
C ALA A 65 -7.34 -14.62 17.30
N ARG A 66 -8.62 -14.98 17.13
CA ARG A 66 -9.75 -14.07 17.37
C ARG A 66 -9.86 -13.62 18.82
N LYS A 67 -9.63 -14.54 19.77
CA LYS A 67 -9.63 -14.23 21.20
C LYS A 67 -8.54 -13.22 21.56
N MET A 68 -7.31 -13.45 21.09
CA MET A 68 -6.20 -12.49 21.31
C MET A 68 -6.53 -11.11 20.73
N ILE A 69 -7.11 -11.04 19.53
CA ILE A 69 -7.54 -9.75 18.93
C ILE A 69 -8.65 -9.09 19.76
N ALA A 70 -9.61 -9.86 20.27
CA ALA A 70 -10.67 -9.32 21.13
C ALA A 70 -10.10 -8.70 22.41
N GLU A 71 -9.16 -9.41 23.07
CA GLU A 71 -8.48 -8.88 24.26
C GLU A 71 -7.73 -7.57 23.98
N LEU A 72 -7.08 -7.45 22.82
CA LEU A 72 -6.43 -6.20 22.43
C LEU A 72 -7.42 -5.05 22.21
N VAL A 73 -8.59 -5.35 21.64
CA VAL A 73 -9.66 -4.35 21.46
C VAL A 73 -10.21 -3.91 22.81
N ASP A 74 -10.52 -4.86 23.69
CA ASP A 74 -11.08 -4.58 25.01
C ASP A 74 -10.13 -3.76 25.90
N ALA A 75 -8.81 -3.99 25.75
CA ALA A 75 -7.78 -3.24 26.46
C ALA A 75 -7.44 -1.86 25.83
N GLY A 76 -7.99 -1.55 24.64
CA GLY A 76 -7.79 -0.29 23.94
C GLY A 76 -6.55 -0.23 23.03
N TYR A 77 -5.89 -1.37 22.81
CA TYR A 77 -4.71 -1.48 21.94
C TYR A 77 -5.06 -1.76 20.48
N ALA A 78 -6.31 -2.09 20.18
CA ALA A 78 -6.77 -2.30 18.83
C ALA A 78 -8.17 -1.73 18.60
N GLU A 79 -8.43 -1.25 17.39
CA GLU A 79 -9.75 -0.79 16.96
C GLU A 79 -10.16 -1.51 15.68
N ARG A 80 -11.42 -1.94 15.62
CA ARG A 80 -11.99 -2.62 14.45
C ARG A 80 -12.76 -1.61 13.62
N GLU A 81 -12.16 -1.14 12.55
CA GLU A 81 -12.87 -0.38 11.53
C GLU A 81 -13.57 -1.36 10.59
N GLN A 82 -14.90 -1.41 10.70
CA GLN A 82 -15.73 -2.19 9.79
C GLN A 82 -16.31 -1.25 8.74
N GLN A 83 -15.68 -1.20 7.57
CA GLN A 83 -16.25 -0.52 6.41
C GLN A 83 -17.52 -1.28 5.99
N ARG A 84 -18.69 -0.65 6.13
CA ARG A 84 -19.97 -1.17 5.63
C ARG A 84 -20.12 -0.72 4.18
N GLU A 85 -20.03 -1.68 3.27
CA GLU A 85 -20.37 -1.50 1.86
C GLU A 85 -21.54 -2.44 1.54
N ASP A 86 -22.67 -1.87 1.11
CA ASP A 86 -23.82 -2.59 0.53
C ASP A 86 -24.30 -3.86 1.24
N GLY A 87 -24.60 -3.75 2.54
CA GLY A 87 -25.36 -4.77 3.27
C GLY A 87 -24.64 -6.13 3.45
N LYS A 88 -23.36 -6.23 3.09
CA LYS A 88 -22.49 -7.37 3.41
C LYS A 88 -21.38 -6.90 4.36
N PHE A 89 -20.95 -7.79 5.25
CA PHE A 89 -19.85 -7.50 6.18
C PHE A 89 -18.55 -7.26 5.37
N GLY A 90 -18.12 -6.01 5.26
CA GLY A 90 -16.87 -5.63 4.60
C GLY A 90 -15.63 -6.18 5.34
N ALA A 91 -14.47 -6.05 4.72
CA ALA A 91 -13.20 -6.45 5.31
C ALA A 91 -12.97 -5.63 6.61
N SER A 92 -12.81 -6.32 7.74
CA SER A 92 -12.49 -5.65 9.00
C SER A 92 -11.03 -5.20 8.97
N VAL A 93 -10.80 -3.89 8.97
CA VAL A 93 -9.47 -3.32 9.15
C VAL A 93 -9.21 -3.23 10.65
N LEU A 94 -8.07 -3.76 11.09
CA LEU A 94 -7.66 -3.73 12.50
C LEU A 94 -6.54 -2.70 12.64
N VAL A 95 -6.83 -1.61 13.33
CA VAL A 95 -5.86 -0.56 13.67
C VAL A 95 -5.23 -0.92 15.01
N ILE A 96 -3.90 -0.82 15.13
CA ILE A 96 -3.15 -1.19 16.34
C ILE A 96 -2.48 0.06 16.91
N PHE A 97 -2.55 0.22 18.23
CA PHE A 97 -1.93 1.33 18.95
C PHE A 97 -0.83 0.79 19.90
N ASP A 98 0.22 1.58 20.09
CA ASP A 98 1.29 1.33 21.07
C ASP A 98 0.91 1.79 22.48
N GLU A 99 0.03 2.79 22.59
CA GLU A 99 -0.61 3.24 23.83
C GLU A 99 -2.09 2.85 23.85
N PRO A 100 -2.64 2.38 24.99
CA PRO A 100 -4.05 2.03 25.07
C PRO A 100 -4.93 3.28 24.96
N ARG A 101 -5.82 3.31 23.96
CA ARG A 101 -6.84 4.35 23.84
C ARG A 101 -8.05 3.99 24.69
N ALA A 102 -8.67 4.99 25.31
CA ALA A 102 -9.97 4.80 25.92
C ALA A 102 -10.96 4.37 24.82
N PRO A 103 -11.73 3.28 25.01
CA PRO A 103 -12.76 2.93 24.05
C PRO A 103 -13.69 4.13 23.91
N ALA A 104 -13.82 4.66 22.69
CA ALA A 104 -14.80 5.69 22.40
C ALA A 104 -16.16 5.14 22.88
N ALA A 105 -16.78 5.81 23.84
CA ALA A 105 -18.08 5.42 24.35
C ALA A 105 -19.06 5.40 23.17
N ALA A 106 -19.36 4.21 22.68
CA ALA A 106 -20.45 4.00 21.77
C ALA A 106 -21.73 4.42 22.50
N GLU A 107 -22.33 5.50 22.01
CA GLU A 107 -23.72 5.88 22.21
C GLU A 107 -24.58 4.61 22.35
N ILE A 108 -25.08 4.38 23.56
CA ILE A 108 -25.99 3.29 23.89
C ILE A 108 -27.36 3.67 23.30
N GLY A 109 -27.54 3.38 22.01
CA GLY A 109 -28.84 3.31 21.36
C GLY A 109 -29.50 1.96 21.63
N SER A 110 -30.03 1.80 22.84
CA SER A 110 -30.94 0.71 23.22
C SER A 110 -32.18 0.71 22.34
N VAL A 111 -32.43 -0.37 21.58
CA VAL A 111 -33.78 -0.97 21.46
C VAL A 111 -33.66 -2.48 21.24
N ALA A 112 -34.27 -3.21 22.18
CA ALA A 112 -34.74 -4.58 22.17
C ALA A 112 -35.12 -5.17 20.78
N ASN A 113 -34.83 -6.44 20.53
CA ASN A 113 -35.63 -7.56 21.02
C ASN A 113 -35.13 -8.88 20.41
N VAL A 114 -34.94 -9.87 21.26
CA VAL A 114 -34.83 -11.28 20.87
C VAL A 114 -36.23 -11.75 20.45
N PRO A 115 -36.34 -12.62 19.43
CA PRO A 115 -37.09 -13.83 19.70
C PRO A 115 -36.32 -15.08 19.26
N GLN A 116 -36.12 -15.96 20.24
CA GLN A 116 -36.07 -17.41 20.07
C GLN A 116 -37.37 -17.89 19.44
N THR A 117 -37.32 -18.66 18.36
CA THR A 117 -38.39 -19.62 18.03
C THR A 117 -37.84 -20.76 17.16
N ASP A 118 -37.80 -21.92 17.82
CA ASP A 118 -38.11 -23.29 17.38
C ASP A 118 -37.55 -23.91 16.10
N LEU A 119 -36.88 -25.05 16.35
CA LEU A 119 -36.68 -26.18 15.46
C LEU A 119 -38.00 -26.64 14.83
N PRO A 120 -37.96 -27.16 13.59
CA PRO A 120 -38.52 -28.49 13.39
C PRO A 120 -37.54 -29.45 12.72
N VAL A 121 -37.59 -30.67 13.24
CA VAL A 121 -36.96 -31.89 12.74
C VAL A 121 -37.80 -32.47 11.58
N THR A 122 -37.15 -33.33 10.78
CA THR A 122 -37.71 -34.31 9.82
C THR A 122 -38.17 -33.74 8.47
N ALA A 123 -37.90 -34.33 7.29
CA ALA A 123 -37.48 -35.68 6.95
C ALA A 123 -36.73 -35.70 5.59
N SER A 124 -35.85 -36.70 5.42
CA SER A 124 -35.28 -37.10 4.13
C SER A 124 -36.35 -37.83 3.29
N PRO A 125 -36.33 -37.70 1.97
CA PRO A 125 -36.17 -38.93 1.20
C PRO A 125 -35.14 -38.84 0.08
N ALA A 126 -34.59 -40.01 -0.21
CA ALA A 126 -33.51 -40.32 -1.12
C ALA A 126 -33.92 -40.25 -2.62
N PRO A 127 -32.96 -40.37 -3.56
CA PRO A 127 -33.05 -39.89 -4.93
C PRO A 127 -33.58 -40.96 -5.91
N VAL A 128 -34.28 -40.51 -6.96
CA VAL A 128 -34.70 -41.38 -8.07
C VAL A 128 -33.71 -41.23 -9.23
N LYS A 129 -33.13 -42.37 -9.60
CA LYS A 129 -32.29 -42.56 -10.78
C LYS A 129 -33.15 -42.52 -12.05
N SER A 130 -32.64 -41.91 -13.11
CA SER A 130 -32.92 -42.37 -14.47
C SER A 130 -31.65 -42.30 -15.30
N ALA A 131 -31.02 -43.48 -15.44
CA ALA A 131 -30.06 -43.77 -16.49
C ALA A 131 -30.81 -43.88 -17.81
N HIS A 132 -30.30 -43.29 -18.89
CA HIS A 132 -30.42 -43.87 -20.23
C HIS A 132 -29.01 -43.87 -20.84
N SER A 133 -28.48 -45.09 -20.96
CA SER A 133 -27.31 -45.48 -21.73
C SER A 133 -27.78 -45.84 -23.14
N ASN A 134 -26.87 -45.73 -24.12
CA ASN A 134 -26.69 -46.53 -25.34
C ASN A 134 -25.66 -45.75 -26.19
N ASN A 135 -24.36 -45.88 -25.97
CA ASN A 135 -23.45 -46.97 -26.38
C ASN A 135 -23.28 -47.09 -27.90
N LEU A 136 -22.07 -46.81 -28.39
CA LEU A 136 -21.36 -47.67 -29.36
C LEU A 136 -19.87 -47.30 -29.43
N ASP A 137 -19.07 -48.30 -29.05
CA ASP A 137 -17.65 -48.55 -29.27
C ASP A 137 -17.11 -48.21 -30.68
N LEU A 138 -15.90 -47.65 -30.77
CA LEU A 138 -14.67 -48.34 -31.25
C LEU A 138 -13.52 -47.36 -31.60
N ALA A 139 -12.35 -47.70 -31.02
CA ALA A 139 -10.98 -47.65 -31.54
C ALA A 139 -10.38 -46.41 -32.24
N ASN A 140 -9.28 -45.95 -31.61
CA ASN A 140 -8.09 -45.27 -32.15
C ASN A 140 -7.85 -45.38 -33.66
N THR A 141 -7.46 -44.24 -34.26
CA THR A 141 -6.42 -44.22 -35.29
C THR A 141 -5.58 -42.96 -35.14
N ASP A 142 -4.31 -43.20 -34.87
CA ASP A 142 -3.19 -42.26 -34.98
C ASP A 142 -2.86 -42.08 -36.47
N CYS A 143 -2.44 -40.89 -36.91
CA CYS A 143 -1.55 -40.58 -38.06
C CYS A 143 -1.70 -39.10 -38.46
N GLN A 144 -0.72 -38.25 -38.14
CA GLN A 144 0.49 -37.97 -38.93
C GLN A 144 0.30 -36.97 -40.09
N ASN A 145 1.00 -35.84 -39.93
CA ASN A 145 1.62 -34.95 -40.91
C ASN A 145 1.29 -35.13 -42.41
N LEU A 146 0.88 -34.02 -43.04
CA LEU A 146 1.31 -33.69 -44.40
C LEU A 146 1.84 -32.26 -44.44
N ARG A 147 3.12 -32.17 -44.83
CA ARG A 147 3.84 -30.97 -45.22
C ARG A 147 3.94 -30.99 -46.75
N GLU A 148 3.47 -29.93 -47.39
CA GLU A 148 3.89 -29.37 -48.69
C GLU A 148 3.02 -28.10 -48.83
N GLY A 149 3.47 -26.89 -49.14
CA GLY A 149 4.61 -26.42 -49.92
C GLY A 149 4.05 -25.35 -50.85
N GLY A 150 4.32 -24.06 -50.61
CA GLY A 150 3.85 -22.99 -51.50
C GLY A 150 4.22 -21.60 -51.00
N ARG A 151 5.19 -20.95 -51.67
CA ARG A 151 5.55 -19.54 -51.48
C ARG A 151 4.50 -18.64 -52.13
N GLY A 152 4.24 -17.49 -51.53
CA GLY A 152 3.57 -16.36 -52.18
C GLY A 152 3.62 -15.16 -51.25
N ALA A 153 4.31 -14.10 -51.67
CA ALA A 153 4.43 -12.82 -50.99
C ALA A 153 3.48 -11.80 -51.63
N SER A 154 2.71 -11.07 -50.81
CA SER A 154 2.14 -9.72 -51.03
C SER A 154 1.16 -9.41 -49.88
N GLU A 155 1.43 -8.42 -49.01
CA GLU A 155 1.10 -6.98 -49.08
C GLU A 155 -0.36 -6.62 -48.69
N ASP A 156 -0.47 -5.94 -47.54
CA ASP A 156 -1.42 -4.93 -47.04
C ASP A 156 -2.95 -5.03 -47.23
N GLY A 157 -3.66 -5.13 -46.08
CA GLY A 157 -5.11 -4.94 -45.88
C GLY A 157 -5.52 -5.23 -44.41
N PRO A 158 -6.57 -4.60 -43.85
CA PRO A 158 -6.67 -4.23 -42.43
C PRO A 158 -6.80 -5.43 -41.47
N ASP A 159 -6.10 -5.35 -40.34
CA ASP A 159 -6.15 -6.22 -39.14
C ASP A 159 -6.96 -7.51 -39.26
N THR A 160 -6.42 -8.46 -40.04
CA THR A 160 -6.88 -9.85 -39.95
C THR A 160 -5.98 -10.54 -38.93
N GLU A 161 -6.47 -10.69 -37.69
CA GLU A 161 -5.70 -11.36 -36.63
C GLU A 161 -5.23 -12.75 -37.11
N ASP A 162 -3.92 -12.98 -37.07
CA ASP A 162 -3.30 -14.24 -37.47
C ASP A 162 -3.96 -15.41 -36.69
N PRO A 163 -4.53 -16.42 -37.36
CA PRO A 163 -5.15 -17.58 -36.71
C PRO A 163 -4.25 -18.27 -35.67
N ARG A 164 -2.92 -18.18 -35.83
CA ARG A 164 -1.95 -18.70 -34.86
C ARG A 164 -1.94 -17.90 -33.56
N LYS A 165 -2.07 -16.58 -33.63
CA LYS A 165 -2.14 -15.70 -32.45
C LYS A 165 -3.46 -15.92 -31.70
N ILE A 166 -4.56 -16.12 -32.42
CA ILE A 166 -5.86 -16.45 -31.85
C ILE A 166 -5.80 -17.78 -31.09
N ASP A 167 -5.17 -18.80 -31.68
CA ASP A 167 -4.98 -20.12 -31.04
C ASP A 167 -4.06 -20.04 -29.81
N ALA A 168 -2.98 -19.26 -29.90
CA ALA A 168 -2.08 -19.05 -28.77
C ALA A 168 -2.78 -18.35 -27.60
N ALA A 169 -3.61 -17.34 -27.88
CA ALA A 169 -4.41 -16.64 -26.87
C ALA A 169 -5.44 -17.57 -26.21
N PHE A 170 -6.07 -18.46 -26.99
CA PHE A 170 -6.95 -19.51 -26.45
C PHE A 170 -6.21 -20.38 -25.43
N TRP A 171 -5.07 -20.97 -25.82
CA TRP A 171 -4.29 -21.84 -24.94
C TRP A 171 -3.75 -21.11 -23.71
N ALA A 172 -3.38 -19.83 -23.86
CA ALA A 172 -2.92 -19.00 -22.75
C ALA A 172 -4.00 -18.78 -21.69
N LEU A 173 -5.28 -18.74 -22.08
CA LEU A 173 -6.40 -18.57 -21.16
C LEU A 173 -6.85 -19.89 -20.53
N VAL A 174 -7.06 -20.93 -21.35
CA VAL A 174 -7.62 -22.21 -20.86
C VAL A 174 -6.64 -23.01 -20.01
N LYS A 175 -5.33 -22.68 -20.02
CA LYS A 175 -4.34 -23.31 -19.13
C LYS A 175 -4.68 -23.08 -17.64
N ASP A 176 -5.26 -21.93 -17.31
CA ASP A 176 -5.59 -21.53 -15.94
C ASP A 176 -7.04 -21.92 -15.57
N TRP A 177 -7.68 -22.74 -16.40
CA TRP A 177 -9.08 -23.11 -16.25
C TRP A 177 -9.27 -24.32 -15.31
N PRO A 178 -10.09 -24.20 -14.25
CA PRO A 178 -10.31 -25.29 -13.31
C PRO A 178 -10.89 -26.55 -13.98
N GLY A 179 -10.20 -27.69 -13.88
CA GLY A 179 -10.68 -28.98 -14.39
C GLY A 179 -10.57 -29.17 -15.91
N PHE A 180 -9.86 -28.28 -16.63
CA PHE A 180 -9.79 -28.31 -18.10
C PHE A 180 -9.13 -29.56 -18.70
N ALA A 181 -8.24 -30.23 -17.96
CA ALA A 181 -7.55 -31.42 -18.42
C ALA A 181 -8.49 -32.58 -18.83
N GLY A 182 -9.72 -32.62 -18.30
CA GLY A 182 -10.72 -33.65 -18.60
C GLY A 182 -11.89 -33.19 -19.49
N MET A 183 -11.85 -32.00 -20.08
CA MET A 183 -12.97 -31.43 -20.86
C MET A 183 -12.74 -31.53 -22.38
N PRO A 184 -13.82 -31.57 -23.20
CA PRO A 184 -13.71 -31.52 -24.66
C PRO A 184 -13.16 -30.17 -25.13
N LYS A 185 -12.06 -30.21 -25.89
CA LYS A 185 -11.28 -29.02 -26.29
C LYS A 185 -11.78 -28.37 -27.59
N GLU A 186 -12.32 -29.17 -28.51
CA GLU A 186 -12.77 -28.72 -29.83
C GLU A 186 -13.97 -27.75 -29.79
N PRO A 187 -15.02 -27.97 -28.95
CA PRO A 187 -16.14 -27.03 -28.85
C PRO A 187 -15.72 -25.68 -28.26
N ALA A 188 -14.82 -25.70 -27.27
CA ALA A 188 -14.28 -24.49 -26.66
C ALA A 188 -13.46 -23.68 -27.66
N ARG A 189 -12.62 -24.35 -28.45
CA ARG A 189 -11.84 -23.74 -29.52
C ARG A 189 -12.76 -23.12 -30.57
N LYS A 190 -13.78 -23.84 -31.05
CA LYS A 190 -14.76 -23.31 -32.01
C LYS A 190 -15.47 -22.06 -31.48
N ALA A 191 -15.88 -22.05 -30.21
CA ALA A 191 -16.52 -20.90 -29.58
C ALA A 191 -15.56 -19.69 -29.47
N TRP A 192 -14.29 -19.90 -29.15
CA TRP A 192 -13.27 -18.84 -29.10
C TRP A 192 -12.97 -18.22 -30.47
N PHE A 193 -12.89 -19.05 -31.51
CA PHE A 193 -12.67 -18.57 -32.88
C PHE A 193 -13.88 -17.81 -33.45
N ALA A 194 -15.08 -18.02 -32.90
CA ALA A 194 -16.29 -17.30 -33.29
C ALA A 194 -16.40 -15.90 -32.66
N LEU A 195 -15.56 -15.55 -31.67
CA LEU A 195 -15.54 -14.24 -31.02
C LEU A 195 -14.78 -13.20 -31.85
N THR A 196 -15.19 -11.94 -31.74
CA THR A 196 -14.46 -10.80 -32.32
C THR A 196 -13.14 -10.53 -31.56
N PRO A 197 -12.17 -9.80 -32.14
CA PRO A 197 -10.94 -9.42 -31.46
C PRO A 197 -11.19 -8.73 -30.10
N ASP A 198 -12.14 -7.80 -30.06
CA ASP A 198 -12.51 -7.07 -28.84
C ASP A 198 -13.14 -8.00 -27.80
N GLU A 199 -14.05 -8.89 -28.23
CA GLU A 199 -14.67 -9.88 -27.34
C GLU A 199 -13.65 -10.86 -26.77
N ARG A 200 -12.66 -11.29 -27.56
CA ARG A 200 -11.56 -12.15 -27.07
C ARG A 200 -10.75 -11.43 -25.99
N ARG A 201 -10.41 -10.16 -26.20
CA ARG A 201 -9.69 -9.34 -25.24
C ARG A 201 -10.46 -9.17 -23.95
N GLU A 202 -11.75 -8.79 -24.04
CA GLU A 202 -12.62 -8.64 -22.87
C GLU A 202 -12.81 -9.96 -22.12
N ALA A 203 -13.06 -11.06 -22.84
CA ALA A 203 -13.20 -12.38 -22.27
C ALA A 203 -11.95 -12.80 -21.51
N ALA A 204 -10.76 -12.46 -22.03
CA ALA A 204 -9.49 -12.75 -21.39
C ALA A 204 -9.21 -11.90 -20.15
N GLU A 205 -9.46 -10.60 -20.24
CA GLU A 205 -9.28 -9.65 -19.14
C GLU A 205 -10.21 -9.97 -17.96
N ARG A 206 -11.47 -10.29 -18.24
CA ARG A 206 -12.51 -10.50 -17.21
C ARG A 206 -12.53 -11.92 -16.63
N PHE A 207 -11.83 -12.88 -17.24
CA PHE A 207 -11.85 -14.28 -16.82
C PHE A 207 -11.45 -14.52 -15.35
N PRO A 208 -10.35 -13.94 -14.81
CA PRO A 208 -9.99 -14.12 -13.40
C PRO A 208 -11.08 -13.61 -12.45
N ARG A 209 -11.77 -12.53 -12.81
CA ARG A 209 -12.83 -11.92 -11.99
C ARG A 209 -14.12 -12.72 -12.08
N TRP A 210 -14.45 -13.26 -13.25
CA TRP A 210 -15.56 -14.21 -13.39
C TRP A 210 -15.37 -15.45 -12.48
N LEU A 211 -14.15 -16.00 -12.41
CA LEU A 211 -13.85 -17.10 -11.48
C LEU A 211 -14.03 -16.69 -10.00
N GLN A 212 -13.67 -15.45 -9.63
CA GLN A 212 -13.93 -14.93 -8.29
C GLN A 212 -15.44 -14.77 -8.01
N LEU A 213 -16.22 -14.30 -8.99
CA LEU A 213 -17.67 -14.17 -8.89
C LEU A 213 -18.34 -15.53 -8.65
N LEU A 214 -17.91 -16.58 -9.36
CA LEU A 214 -18.40 -17.95 -9.12
C LEU A 214 -18.09 -18.45 -7.71
N LYS A 215 -16.88 -18.17 -7.19
CA LYS A 215 -16.49 -18.50 -5.82
C LYS A 215 -17.34 -17.76 -4.79
N THR A 216 -17.59 -16.46 -4.99
CA THR A 216 -18.44 -15.63 -4.11
C THR A 216 -19.89 -16.11 -4.11
N GLN A 217 -20.39 -16.56 -5.25
CA GLN A 217 -21.73 -17.15 -5.39
C GLN A 217 -21.84 -18.57 -4.80
N LYS A 218 -20.76 -19.14 -4.25
CA LYS A 218 -20.67 -20.51 -3.73
C LYS A 218 -21.12 -21.57 -4.77
N LYS A 219 -20.97 -21.28 -6.06
CA LYS A 219 -21.23 -22.29 -7.11
C LYS A 219 -20.13 -23.33 -7.07
N SER A 220 -20.51 -24.59 -6.86
CA SER A 220 -19.59 -25.74 -6.76
C SER A 220 -19.05 -26.20 -8.11
N HIS A 221 -19.62 -25.73 -9.22
CA HIS A 221 -19.23 -26.10 -10.58
C HIS A 221 -18.79 -24.87 -11.38
N THR A 222 -17.61 -24.95 -12.01
CA THR A 222 -17.13 -23.97 -12.98
C THR A 222 -17.62 -24.39 -14.37
N PRO A 223 -18.42 -23.56 -15.08
CA PRO A 223 -18.82 -23.84 -16.46
C PRO A 223 -17.64 -24.16 -17.37
N ALA A 224 -17.89 -24.94 -18.43
CA ALA A 224 -16.86 -25.28 -19.41
C ALA A 224 -16.44 -24.03 -20.22
N PRO A 225 -15.22 -23.97 -20.77
CA PRO A 225 -14.77 -22.84 -21.58
C PRO A 225 -15.68 -22.58 -22.78
N SER A 226 -16.24 -23.62 -23.40
CA SER A 226 -17.22 -23.50 -24.48
C SER A 226 -18.47 -22.70 -24.08
N THR A 227 -18.96 -22.88 -22.85
CA THR A 227 -20.11 -22.16 -22.31
C THR A 227 -19.75 -20.72 -22.01
N TYR A 228 -18.58 -20.47 -21.41
CA TYR A 228 -18.11 -19.12 -21.13
C TYR A 228 -17.94 -18.29 -22.41
N PHE A 229 -17.33 -18.86 -23.46
CA PHE A 229 -17.19 -18.20 -24.77
C PHE A 229 -18.51 -18.09 -25.52
N GLY A 230 -19.30 -19.15 -25.55
CA GLY A 230 -20.55 -19.20 -26.32
C GLY A 230 -21.65 -18.31 -25.75
N GLU A 231 -21.77 -18.23 -24.42
CA GLU A 231 -22.80 -17.43 -23.73
C GLU A 231 -22.31 -16.06 -23.29
N LYS A 232 -21.05 -15.71 -23.60
CA LYS A 232 -20.44 -14.42 -23.26
C LYS A 232 -20.52 -14.07 -21.77
N LEU A 233 -20.25 -15.05 -20.90
CA LEU A 233 -20.43 -14.93 -19.44
C LEU A 233 -19.54 -13.87 -18.76
N TRP A 234 -18.56 -13.29 -19.47
CA TRP A 234 -17.79 -12.15 -18.98
C TRP A 234 -18.56 -10.82 -18.99
N MET A 235 -19.68 -10.75 -19.70
CA MET A 235 -20.54 -9.57 -19.73
C MET A 235 -21.27 -9.37 -18.40
N ASP A 236 -21.54 -10.47 -17.67
CA ASP A 236 -22.17 -10.44 -16.35
C ASP A 236 -21.20 -10.06 -15.22
N VAL A 237 -19.91 -9.89 -15.55
CA VAL A 237 -18.91 -9.40 -14.59
C VAL A 237 -19.07 -7.88 -14.50
N PRO A 238 -19.39 -7.32 -13.30
CA PRO A 238 -19.52 -5.88 -13.15
C PRO A 238 -18.27 -5.17 -13.63
N ALA A 239 -18.42 -3.98 -14.23
CA ALA A 239 -17.28 -3.17 -14.67
C ALA A 239 -16.30 -2.92 -13.50
N GLN A 240 -15.03 -2.73 -13.81
CA GLN A 240 -14.03 -2.37 -12.81
C GLN A 240 -14.24 -0.92 -12.38
N GLU A 241 -14.57 -0.70 -11.11
CA GLU A 241 -14.18 0.56 -10.48
C GLU A 241 -12.65 0.53 -10.42
N ALA A 242 -12.00 1.49 -11.07
CA ALA A 242 -10.55 1.54 -11.16
C ALA A 242 -9.95 1.45 -9.76
N VAL A 243 -9.20 0.38 -9.47
CA VAL A 243 -8.45 0.25 -8.23
C VAL A 243 -7.63 1.52 -8.07
N ALA A 244 -7.95 2.31 -7.04
CA ALA A 244 -7.31 3.59 -6.80
C ALA A 244 -5.79 3.37 -6.77
N LYS A 245 -5.06 4.10 -7.62
CA LYS A 245 -3.59 4.07 -7.63
C LYS A 245 -3.09 4.35 -6.21
N PRO A 246 -2.00 3.71 -5.75
CA PRO A 246 -1.49 3.96 -4.42
C PRO A 246 -1.19 5.45 -4.26
N ALA A 247 -1.72 6.09 -3.21
CA ALA A 247 -1.52 7.53 -3.00
C ALA A 247 -0.07 7.86 -2.63
N ASN A 248 0.67 6.89 -2.08
CA ASN A 248 2.02 7.07 -1.56
C ASN A 248 2.96 5.94 -1.98
N ALA A 249 4.26 6.23 -2.10
CA ALA A 249 5.32 5.26 -2.34
C ALA A 249 6.52 5.50 -1.43
N MET A 250 7.26 4.43 -1.11
CA MET A 250 8.49 4.51 -0.32
C MET A 250 9.62 5.09 -1.17
N ALA A 251 10.11 6.29 -0.83
CA ALA A 251 11.22 6.94 -1.51
C ALA A 251 12.53 6.78 -0.73
N ALA A 252 13.61 6.45 -1.44
CA ALA A 252 14.94 6.36 -0.84
C ALA A 252 15.45 7.76 -0.42
N PRO A 253 16.24 7.86 0.68
CA PRO A 253 16.83 9.12 1.12
C PRO A 253 17.57 9.85 0.02
N PHE A 254 17.41 11.18 -0.02
CA PHE A 254 18.05 12.04 -1.00
C PHE A 254 17.71 11.75 -2.47
N GLY A 255 16.70 10.92 -2.77
CA GLY A 255 16.16 10.75 -4.13
C GLY A 255 15.28 11.92 -4.57
N LYS A 256 14.84 11.94 -5.83
CA LYS A 256 13.97 13.00 -6.39
C LYS A 256 12.65 13.14 -5.62
N LEU A 257 11.88 12.05 -5.52
CA LEU A 257 10.59 12.05 -4.83
C LEU A 257 10.73 12.38 -3.32
N TRP A 258 11.79 11.85 -2.69
CA TRP A 258 12.13 12.18 -1.30
C TRP A 258 12.43 13.67 -1.14
N SER A 259 13.21 14.26 -2.05
CA SER A 259 13.57 15.68 -1.99
C SER A 259 12.37 16.58 -2.27
N ALA A 260 11.49 16.21 -3.19
CA ALA A 260 10.24 16.92 -3.47
C ALA A 260 9.30 16.91 -2.26
N ALA A 261 9.10 15.74 -1.63
CA ALA A 261 8.32 15.62 -0.40
C ALA A 261 8.90 16.51 0.71
N ARG A 262 10.23 16.45 0.93
CA ARG A 262 10.92 17.28 1.93
C ARG A 262 10.69 18.77 1.72
N ILE A 263 10.86 19.26 0.49
CA ILE A 263 10.69 20.68 0.19
C ILE A 263 9.20 21.07 0.28
N SER A 264 8.28 20.18 -0.08
CA SER A 264 6.84 20.43 0.10
C SER A 264 6.46 20.65 1.57
N GLU A 265 7.06 19.90 2.51
CA GLU A 265 6.89 20.12 3.95
C GLU A 265 7.47 21.47 4.40
N LEU A 266 8.62 21.86 3.85
CA LEU A 266 9.27 23.14 4.16
C LEU A 266 8.47 24.35 3.67
N LEU A 267 7.73 24.19 2.58
CA LEU A 267 6.85 25.21 2.02
C LEU A 267 5.60 25.47 2.85
N MET A 268 5.24 24.55 3.76
CA MET A 268 4.17 24.70 4.75
C MET A 268 4.63 25.52 5.95
N ALA A 269 3.67 26.06 6.70
CA ALA A 269 3.94 26.74 7.95
C ALA A 269 4.60 25.78 8.97
N PRO A 270 5.52 26.27 9.83
CA PRO A 270 6.12 25.43 10.86
C PRO A 270 5.04 24.94 11.83
N THR A 271 4.96 23.63 12.04
CA THR A 271 3.96 22.98 12.90
C THR A 271 4.49 22.62 14.29
N GLY A 272 5.82 22.63 14.48
CA GLY A 272 6.40 22.24 15.75
C GLY A 272 6.51 23.38 16.78
N ILE A 273 6.55 23.00 18.06
CA ILE A 273 6.56 23.92 19.18
C ILE A 273 7.96 24.55 19.32
N ILE A 274 8.05 25.86 19.08
CA ILE A 274 9.27 26.64 19.24
C ILE A 274 9.29 27.24 20.65
N ALA A 275 10.00 26.57 21.57
CA ALA A 275 10.15 27.03 22.95
C ALA A 275 10.93 28.36 23.03
N PRO A 276 10.66 29.22 24.03
CA PRO A 276 11.45 30.43 24.25
C PRO A 276 12.93 30.10 24.56
N PRO A 277 13.84 31.08 24.43
CA PRO A 277 15.24 30.89 24.80
C PRO A 277 15.41 30.40 26.24
N THR A 278 16.22 29.36 26.41
CA THR A 278 16.60 28.82 27.73
C THR A 278 17.42 29.83 28.53
N GLN A 279 17.51 29.64 29.85
CA GLN A 279 18.34 30.50 30.72
C GLN A 279 19.82 30.54 30.27
N PHE A 280 20.34 29.43 29.76
CA PHE A 280 21.68 29.37 29.17
C PHE A 280 21.81 30.25 27.92
N GLN A 281 20.85 30.15 26.99
CA GLN A 281 20.83 30.99 25.79
C GLN A 281 20.66 32.48 26.13
N LEU A 282 19.82 32.82 27.10
CA LEU A 282 19.68 34.19 27.62
C LEU A 282 21.00 34.70 28.21
N SER A 283 21.75 33.86 28.92
CA SER A 283 23.09 34.22 29.40
C SER A 283 24.06 34.49 28.26
N LEU A 284 24.04 33.69 27.19
CA LEU A 284 24.88 33.93 26.01
C LEU A 284 24.52 35.25 25.31
N ILE A 285 23.23 35.59 25.23
CA ILE A 285 22.74 36.86 24.69
C ILE A 285 23.27 38.03 25.52
N ARG A 286 23.17 37.95 26.86
CA ARG A 286 23.71 38.98 27.76
C ARG A 286 25.22 39.17 27.64
N GLN A 287 25.94 38.08 27.35
CA GLN A 287 27.40 38.12 27.12
C GLN A 287 27.77 38.64 25.72
N GLY A 288 26.81 38.97 24.87
CA GLY A 288 27.05 39.41 23.49
C GLY A 288 27.60 38.31 22.57
N LYS A 289 27.54 37.03 22.99
CA LYS A 289 28.05 35.89 22.20
C LYS A 289 27.08 35.45 21.11
N THR A 290 25.81 35.78 21.25
CA THR A 290 24.75 35.47 20.27
C THR A 290 23.65 36.52 20.35
N THR A 291 22.78 36.57 19.35
CA THR A 291 21.61 37.46 19.33
C THR A 291 20.33 36.68 19.60
N LEU A 292 19.29 37.36 20.07
CA LEU A 292 17.98 36.75 20.25
C LEU A 292 17.43 36.18 18.94
N ASP A 293 17.64 36.88 17.83
CA ASP A 293 17.19 36.45 16.50
C ASP A 293 17.92 35.20 16.02
N ALA A 294 19.24 35.10 16.26
CA ALA A 294 20.01 33.90 15.94
C ALA A 294 19.52 32.68 16.74
N VAL A 295 19.26 32.86 18.05
CA VAL A 295 18.71 31.78 18.89
C VAL A 295 17.32 31.34 18.41
N ARG A 296 16.44 32.30 18.09
CA ARG A 296 15.10 31.99 17.58
C ARG A 296 15.14 31.31 16.22
N ALA A 297 16.03 31.74 15.33
CA ALA A 297 16.22 31.12 14.02
C ALA A 297 16.70 29.67 14.16
N GLU A 298 17.68 29.41 15.03
CA GLU A 298 18.17 28.06 15.31
C GLU A 298 17.08 27.16 15.90
N GLN A 299 16.33 27.67 16.90
CA GLN A 299 15.20 26.94 17.49
C GLN A 299 14.12 26.64 16.45
N ARG A 300 13.85 27.58 15.53
CA ARG A 300 12.91 27.40 14.43
C ARG A 300 13.37 26.32 13.45
N MET A 301 14.66 26.27 13.09
CA MET A 301 15.19 25.19 12.24
C MET A 301 15.05 23.82 12.94
N ARG A 302 15.41 23.76 14.24
CA ARG A 302 15.44 22.50 15.00
C ARG A 302 14.05 21.96 15.38
N CYS A 303 13.08 22.84 15.59
CA CYS A 303 11.77 22.46 16.13
C CYS A 303 10.60 22.83 15.22
N GLY A 304 10.77 23.70 14.23
CA GLY A 304 9.67 24.22 13.42
C GLY A 304 9.06 23.20 12.45
N TRP A 305 9.87 22.28 11.90
CA TRP A 305 9.39 21.24 10.97
C TRP A 305 9.72 19.83 11.48
N PRO A 306 8.95 19.29 12.46
CA PRO A 306 9.20 17.98 13.05
C PRO A 306 9.25 16.85 12.02
N ALA A 307 8.36 16.87 11.01
CA ALA A 307 8.35 15.88 9.93
C ALA A 307 9.66 15.87 9.13
N VAL A 308 10.15 17.06 8.73
CA VAL A 308 11.41 17.21 7.99
C VAL A 308 12.61 16.81 8.85
N ASN A 309 12.62 17.17 10.13
CA ASN A 309 13.70 16.80 11.03
C ASN A 309 13.75 15.27 11.26
N THR A 310 12.59 14.62 11.39
CA THR A 310 12.48 13.15 11.45
C THR A 310 12.93 12.52 10.14
N MET A 311 12.58 13.12 9.01
CA MET A 311 12.98 12.67 7.68
C MET A 311 14.51 12.76 7.48
N HIS A 312 15.16 13.81 8.00
CA HIS A 312 16.62 13.93 8.04
C HIS A 312 17.26 12.89 8.95
N GLU A 313 16.68 12.63 10.13
CA GLU A 313 17.18 11.61 11.05
C GLU A 313 17.14 10.21 10.42
N ARG A 314 16.00 9.82 9.85
CA ARG A 314 15.84 8.56 9.10
C ARG A 314 16.80 8.45 7.92
N ALA A 315 17.02 9.55 7.19
CA ALA A 315 17.97 9.57 6.10
C ALA A 315 19.41 9.26 6.54
N ARG A 316 19.83 9.71 7.73
CA ARG A 316 21.16 9.33 8.31
C ARG A 316 21.26 7.83 8.56
N GLU A 317 20.16 7.19 8.92
CA GLU A 317 20.06 5.74 9.11
C GLU A 317 19.79 4.97 7.80
N ARG A 318 19.82 5.65 6.65
CA ARG A 318 19.51 5.08 5.32
C ARG A 318 18.09 4.51 5.21
N GLN A 319 17.15 5.05 5.98
CA GLN A 319 15.74 4.66 5.95
C GLN A 319 14.95 5.58 5.02
N GLY A 320 14.13 4.98 4.15
CA GLY A 320 13.25 5.71 3.24
C GLY A 320 12.13 6.47 3.94
N TRP A 321 11.39 7.25 3.16
CA TRP A 321 10.22 8.00 3.62
C TRP A 321 9.02 7.68 2.74
N LEU A 322 7.83 7.61 3.33
CA LEU A 322 6.59 7.42 2.58
C LEU A 322 6.19 8.76 1.95
N CYS A 323 6.30 8.86 0.63
CA CYS A 323 6.10 10.11 -0.12
C CYS A 323 4.82 10.06 -0.96
N PRO A 324 4.05 11.16 -1.04
CA PRO A 324 2.89 11.27 -1.91
C PRO A 324 3.26 11.17 -3.39
N LEU A 325 2.63 10.26 -4.13
CA LEU A 325 2.88 10.07 -5.57
C LEU A 325 2.38 11.25 -6.42
N VAL A 326 1.49 12.08 -5.89
CA VAL A 326 1.09 13.35 -6.53
C VAL A 326 2.28 14.29 -6.77
N LEU A 327 3.39 14.14 -6.01
CA LEU A 327 4.61 14.92 -6.19
C LEU A 327 5.57 14.33 -7.24
N GLU A 328 5.28 13.14 -7.79
CA GLU A 328 6.21 12.41 -8.65
C GLU A 328 6.53 13.16 -9.94
N GLU A 329 5.52 13.74 -10.59
CA GLU A 329 5.69 14.52 -11.82
C GLU A 329 6.58 15.75 -11.59
N ALA A 330 6.28 16.56 -10.57
CA ALA A 330 7.12 17.70 -10.21
C ALA A 330 8.55 17.27 -9.80
N ALA A 331 8.69 16.14 -9.11
CA ALA A 331 9.98 15.60 -8.70
C ALA A 331 10.85 15.19 -9.89
N GLN A 332 10.28 14.76 -11.02
CA GLN A 332 11.05 14.37 -12.20
C GLN A 332 11.92 15.51 -12.74
N GLY A 333 11.44 16.76 -12.64
CA GLY A 333 12.17 17.97 -13.03
C GLY A 333 13.34 18.35 -12.12
N PHE A 334 13.54 17.67 -10.99
CA PHE A 334 14.62 18.03 -10.06
C PHE A 334 16.00 17.76 -10.67
N GLN A 335 16.88 18.74 -10.53
CA GLN A 335 18.27 18.65 -10.96
C GLN A 335 19.13 17.92 -9.93
N GLN A 336 20.15 17.22 -10.42
CA GLN A 336 21.15 16.56 -9.59
C GLN A 336 22.23 17.57 -9.20
N VAL A 337 22.52 17.67 -7.90
CA VAL A 337 23.46 18.63 -7.32
C VAL A 337 24.55 17.87 -6.57
N HIS A 338 25.83 18.14 -6.89
CA HIS A 338 26.95 17.51 -6.18
C HIS A 338 27.11 18.11 -4.78
N ARG A 339 27.50 17.29 -3.79
CA ARG A 339 27.60 17.77 -2.40
C ARG A 339 28.63 18.89 -2.17
N ASP A 340 29.63 18.97 -3.04
CA ASP A 340 30.75 19.91 -2.96
C ASP A 340 30.62 21.05 -4.00
N SER A 341 29.46 21.17 -4.66
CA SER A 341 29.24 22.23 -5.67
C SER A 341 28.80 23.55 -5.05
N GLU A 342 29.01 24.64 -5.80
CA GLU A 342 28.48 25.96 -5.47
C GLU A 342 26.94 25.96 -5.39
N GLN A 343 26.27 25.20 -6.25
CA GLN A 343 24.81 25.04 -6.23
C GLN A 343 24.33 24.54 -4.86
N LEU A 344 25.00 23.57 -4.23
CA LEU A 344 24.62 23.14 -2.89
C LEU A 344 24.86 24.25 -1.85
N ALA A 345 25.95 25.01 -1.98
CA ALA A 345 26.23 26.12 -1.09
C ALA A 345 25.14 27.20 -1.16
N VAL A 346 24.64 27.50 -2.36
CA VAL A 346 23.51 28.43 -2.56
C VAL A 346 22.23 27.88 -1.92
N TRP A 347 21.92 26.59 -2.11
CA TRP A 347 20.79 25.95 -1.45
C TRP A 347 20.87 26.00 0.08
N ARG A 348 22.06 25.88 0.67
CA ARG A 348 22.26 26.04 2.12
C ARG A 348 21.96 27.46 2.57
N ARG A 349 22.43 28.48 1.83
CA ARG A 349 22.14 29.88 2.14
C ARG A 349 20.64 30.17 2.05
N GLU A 350 19.95 29.61 1.06
CA GLU A 350 18.49 29.79 0.95
C GLU A 350 17.74 29.17 2.12
N HIS A 351 18.12 27.95 2.56
CA HIS A 351 17.51 27.35 3.74
C HIS A 351 17.79 28.19 4.99
N GLN A 352 19.01 28.73 5.13
CA GLN A 352 19.35 29.64 6.23
C GLN A 352 18.50 30.92 6.20
N ARG A 353 18.31 31.55 5.03
CA ARG A 353 17.48 32.75 4.84
C ARG A 353 16.02 32.49 5.23
N ARG A 354 15.47 31.31 4.89
CA ARG A 354 14.08 30.92 5.20
C ARG A 354 13.89 30.36 6.62
N GLY A 355 14.98 30.12 7.36
CA GLY A 355 14.90 29.45 8.66
C GLY A 355 14.55 27.96 8.56
N TRP A 356 14.81 27.34 7.41
CA TRP A 356 14.50 25.94 7.14
C TRP A 356 15.61 25.01 7.65
N PRO A 357 15.27 23.83 8.23
CA PRO A 357 16.26 22.83 8.53
C PRO A 357 16.95 22.32 7.26
N PHE A 358 18.25 22.08 7.34
CA PHE A 358 19.05 21.46 6.28
C PHE A 358 19.65 20.15 6.80
N PRO A 359 19.77 19.10 5.97
CA PRO A 359 20.38 17.83 6.40
C PRO A 359 21.79 18.01 6.98
N GLU A 360 22.00 17.49 8.19
CA GLU A 360 23.30 17.52 8.87
C GLU A 360 24.17 16.30 8.53
N GLY A 361 25.50 16.46 8.66
CA GLY A 361 26.47 15.41 8.41
C GLY A 361 26.92 15.30 6.95
N ARG A 362 27.53 14.17 6.60
CA ARG A 362 28.04 13.94 5.24
C ARG A 362 26.92 13.48 4.32
N LEU A 363 26.58 14.33 3.35
CA LEU A 363 25.62 14.00 2.30
C LEU A 363 26.20 12.97 1.30
N PRO A 364 25.33 12.20 0.62
CA PRO A 364 25.74 11.43 -0.56
C PRO A 364 26.36 12.36 -1.61
N ASP A 365 27.14 11.80 -2.54
CA ASP A 365 27.81 12.60 -3.56
C ASP A 365 26.81 13.43 -4.39
N TRP A 366 25.60 12.92 -4.56
CA TRP A 366 24.53 13.55 -5.32
C TRP A 366 23.24 13.63 -4.51
N VAL A 367 22.62 14.82 -4.55
CA VAL A 367 21.30 15.12 -3.98
C VAL A 367 20.45 15.83 -5.03
N TYR A 368 19.13 15.88 -4.84
CA TYR A 368 18.22 16.49 -5.83
C TYR A 368 17.52 17.73 -5.28
N PHE A 369 17.39 18.74 -6.11
CA PHE A 369 16.72 20.00 -5.80
C PHE A 369 15.96 20.52 -7.03
N PRO A 370 15.01 21.47 -6.86
CA PRO A 370 14.44 22.21 -7.97
C PRO A 370 15.54 22.81 -8.88
N PRO A 371 15.30 22.85 -10.20
CA PRO A 371 16.27 23.37 -11.16
C PRO A 371 16.49 24.86 -10.94
N ILE A 372 17.75 25.31 -10.96
CA ILE A 372 18.12 26.73 -10.97
C ILE A 372 18.27 27.10 -12.44
N GLU A 373 17.46 28.03 -12.92
CA GLU A 373 17.39 28.41 -14.34
C GLU A 373 17.72 29.88 -14.51
N GLY A 374 18.35 30.24 -15.63
CA GLY A 374 18.72 31.62 -15.94
C GLY A 374 20.17 31.96 -15.62
N GLU A 375 20.54 33.21 -15.92
CA GLU A 375 21.85 33.79 -15.66
C GLU A 375 21.70 34.95 -14.67
N GLY A 376 22.60 35.06 -13.69
CA GLY A 376 22.55 36.14 -12.70
C GLY A 376 22.97 35.70 -11.30
N ASP A 377 22.45 36.41 -10.30
CA ASP A 377 22.70 36.11 -8.88
C ASP A 377 22.05 34.78 -8.48
N LEU A 378 22.88 33.78 -8.16
CA LEU A 378 22.43 32.45 -7.76
C LEU A 378 21.53 32.47 -6.53
N ASP A 379 21.71 33.39 -5.58
CA ASP A 379 20.83 33.49 -4.40
C ASP A 379 19.39 33.87 -4.82
N LEU A 380 19.25 34.75 -5.82
CA LEU A 380 17.94 35.12 -6.38
C LEU A 380 17.33 33.96 -7.17
N LEU A 381 18.12 33.32 -8.04
CA LEU A 381 17.66 32.22 -8.89
C LEU A 381 17.24 30.98 -8.08
N VAL A 382 17.88 30.72 -6.93
CA VAL A 382 17.45 29.66 -6.01
C VAL A 382 16.13 30.00 -5.33
N ALA A 383 15.91 31.25 -4.92
CA ALA A 383 14.63 31.67 -4.37
C ALA A 383 13.50 31.51 -5.41
N GLU A 384 13.76 31.89 -6.67
CA GLU A 384 12.83 31.67 -7.79
C GLU A 384 12.59 30.18 -8.07
N ALA A 385 13.62 29.33 -7.95
CA ALA A 385 13.46 27.88 -8.09
C ALA A 385 12.51 27.28 -7.04
N VAL A 386 12.54 27.81 -5.81
CA VAL A 386 11.62 27.42 -4.75
C VAL A 386 10.19 27.84 -5.06
N GLU A 387 9.97 29.07 -5.53
CA GLU A 387 8.62 29.55 -5.85
C GLU A 387 8.05 28.85 -7.10
N ARG A 388 8.86 28.59 -8.13
CA ARG A 388 8.44 27.75 -9.28
C ARG A 388 7.99 26.36 -8.84
N PHE A 389 8.72 25.74 -7.92
CA PHE A 389 8.31 24.45 -7.36
C PHE A 389 7.02 24.58 -6.55
N ARG A 390 6.86 25.62 -5.72
CA ARG A 390 5.61 25.90 -4.98
C ARG A 390 4.41 25.98 -5.94
N ASP A 391 4.55 26.70 -7.04
CA ASP A 391 3.49 26.89 -8.04
C ASP A 391 3.08 25.55 -8.69
N GLN A 392 4.08 24.73 -9.06
CA GLN A 392 3.87 23.39 -9.62
C GLN A 392 3.07 22.47 -8.69
N ILE A 393 3.22 22.61 -7.37
CA ILE A 393 2.54 21.76 -6.38
C ILE A 393 1.45 22.51 -5.61
N SER A 394 0.98 23.65 -6.11
CA SER A 394 0.06 24.56 -5.40
C SER A 394 -1.25 23.88 -5.01
N GLU A 395 -1.83 23.06 -5.88
CA GLU A 395 -3.04 22.29 -5.59
C GLU A 395 -2.81 21.28 -4.45
N TYR A 396 -1.67 20.59 -4.45
CA TYR A 396 -1.29 19.67 -3.38
C TYR A 396 -1.15 20.40 -2.04
N LEU A 397 -0.47 21.55 -2.01
CA LEU A 397 -0.32 22.36 -0.80
C LEU A 397 -1.68 22.86 -0.29
N ALA A 398 -2.55 23.32 -1.19
CA ALA A 398 -3.89 23.80 -0.84
C ALA A 398 -4.77 22.68 -0.23
N ASN A 399 -4.72 21.47 -0.80
CA ASN A 399 -5.46 20.33 -0.28
C ASN A 399 -4.96 19.90 1.10
N ARG A 400 -3.65 20.00 1.33
CA ARG A 400 -3.05 19.66 2.62
C ARG A 400 -3.42 20.66 3.72
N SER A 401 -3.36 21.96 3.43
CA SER A 401 -3.77 23.00 4.39
C SER A 401 -5.23 22.82 4.84
N LYS A 402 -6.15 22.45 3.93
CA LYS A 402 -7.55 22.18 4.26
C LYS A 402 -7.73 20.95 5.15
N GLY A 403 -6.88 19.93 4.97
CA GLY A 403 -6.91 18.73 5.81
C GLY A 403 -6.49 19.02 7.25
N ASP A 404 -5.53 19.92 7.44
CA ASP A 404 -5.08 20.35 8.77
C ASP A 404 -6.13 21.23 9.49
N ASP A 405 -6.87 22.07 8.76
CA ASP A 405 -7.96 22.92 9.30
C ASP A 405 -9.19 22.12 9.77
N HIS A 406 -9.41 20.91 9.25
CA HIS A 406 -10.48 20.01 9.71
C HIS A 406 -10.05 19.10 10.88
N ALA A 407 -8.76 19.05 11.19
CA ALA A 407 -8.19 18.25 12.27
C ALA A 407 -7.81 19.06 13.52
N ALA A 408 -7.81 20.40 13.42
CA ALA A 408 -7.64 21.35 14.53
C ALA A 408 -9.00 21.78 15.10
#